data_AF-A0A5J4QLM8-F1
#
_entry.id   AF-A0A5J4QLM8-F1
#
_cell.length_a   1.000
_cell.length_b   1.000
_cell.length_c   1.000
_cell.angle_alpha   90.00
_cell.angle_beta   90.00
_cell.angle_gamma   90.00
#
_symmetry.space_group_name_H-M   'P 1'
#
loop_
_entity.id
_entity.type
_entity.pdbx_description
1 polymer ?
#
loop_
_entity_poly.entity_id
_entity_poly.type
_entity_poly.pdbx_seq_one_letter_code
_entity_poly.pdbx_strand_id
1 'polypeptide(L)'
;MIASLTIRKASACLGVNMKSVFDWRHKIFSSLSAFNGESFGGIVECDDKRVDMSEKGSRKLTRKPYKRRGDRTTKKGVSNDKVSILVATDKKSKPTMQVAKVGRIDVKSIERTIGKYMGKQNVRCLDSHPFLVVWALDRQLEHHYFCGIQTTPQGQLLPRPACKFNE
;
A
#
# COMPACT_ATOMS: atom_id res chain seq x y z
N MET A 1 9.20 13.02 -7.58
CA MET A 1 10.44 13.74 -7.97
C MET A 1 11.58 12.77 -7.82
N ILE A 2 12.51 12.83 -8.78
CA ILE A 2 13.72 12.02 -8.82
C ILE A 2 14.51 12.27 -7.53
N ALA A 3 15.02 11.20 -6.89
CA ALA A 3 15.88 11.26 -5.71
C ALA A 3 15.31 11.91 -4.41
N SER A 4 13.99 11.94 -4.21
CA SER A 4 13.37 12.40 -2.94
C SER A 4 13.72 13.82 -2.49
N LEU A 5 14.12 14.70 -3.42
CA LEU A 5 14.44 16.10 -3.13
C LEU A 5 13.19 16.93 -2.78
N THR A 6 13.39 18.03 -2.06
CA THR A 6 12.34 19.04 -1.87
C THR A 6 12.19 19.89 -3.14
N ILE A 7 11.02 20.51 -3.37
CA ILE A 7 10.76 21.32 -4.58
C ILE A 7 11.79 22.45 -4.73
N ARG A 8 12.19 23.09 -3.61
CA ARG A 8 13.22 24.13 -3.60
C ARG A 8 14.58 23.57 -4.02
N LYS A 9 14.98 22.41 -3.49
CA LYS A 9 16.25 21.75 -3.85
C LYS A 9 16.27 21.31 -5.31
N ALA A 10 15.16 20.74 -5.81
CA ALA A 10 15.04 20.34 -7.20
C ALA A 10 15.07 21.54 -8.16
N SER A 11 14.41 22.63 -7.81
CA SER A 11 14.45 23.90 -8.55
C SER A 11 15.88 24.47 -8.63
N ALA A 12 16.60 24.49 -7.51
CA ALA A 12 18.00 24.94 -7.48
C ALA A 12 18.92 24.02 -8.30
N CYS A 13 18.74 22.70 -8.19
CA CYS A 13 19.56 21.72 -8.91
C CYS A 13 19.35 21.75 -10.44
N LEU A 14 18.11 21.98 -10.88
CA LEU A 14 17.73 22.02 -12.29
C LEU A 14 17.83 23.42 -12.93
N GLY A 15 18.05 24.48 -12.13
CA GLY A 15 18.08 25.85 -12.62
C GLY A 15 16.75 26.39 -13.15
N VAL A 16 15.62 25.79 -12.74
CA VAL A 16 14.27 26.17 -13.20
C VAL A 16 13.43 26.79 -12.09
N ASN A 17 12.43 27.60 -12.45
CA ASN A 17 11.50 28.20 -11.50
C ASN A 17 10.79 27.14 -10.64
N MET A 18 10.69 27.38 -9.33
CA MET A 18 10.00 26.53 -8.36
C MET A 18 8.57 26.17 -8.78
N LYS A 19 7.84 27.10 -9.42
CA LYS A 19 6.48 26.85 -9.93
C LYS A 19 6.48 25.78 -11.02
N SER A 20 7.41 25.87 -11.98
CA SER A 20 7.55 24.90 -13.06
C SER A 20 7.82 23.49 -12.52
N VAL A 21 8.71 23.36 -11.52
CA VAL A 21 8.98 22.08 -10.85
C VAL A 21 7.74 21.53 -10.15
N PHE A 22 6.98 22.41 -9.47
CA PHE A 22 5.73 22.03 -8.82
C PHE A 22 4.71 21.51 -9.84
N ASP A 23 4.54 22.19 -10.96
CA ASP A 23 3.61 21.81 -12.02
C ASP A 23 4.02 20.49 -12.69
N TRP A 24 5.30 20.33 -13.00
CA TRP A 24 5.84 19.07 -13.54
C TRP A 24 5.64 17.91 -12.58
N ARG A 25 5.86 18.12 -11.28
CA ARG A 25 5.60 17.10 -10.26
C ARG A 25 4.13 16.65 -10.29
N HIS A 26 3.18 17.58 -10.44
CA HIS A 26 1.76 17.22 -10.52
C HIS A 26 1.44 16.49 -11.82
N LYS A 27 1.95 16.96 -12.97
CA LYS A 27 1.76 16.30 -14.27
C LYS A 27 2.28 14.86 -14.28
N ILE A 28 3.52 14.64 -13.82
CA ILE A 28 4.12 13.29 -13.71
C ILE A 28 3.35 12.41 -12.73
N PHE A 29 2.87 12.98 -11.62
CA PHE A 29 2.08 12.21 -10.66
C PHE A 29 0.70 11.84 -11.20
N SER A 30 0.07 12.70 -11.97
CA SER A 30 -1.20 12.41 -12.63
C SER A 30 -1.06 11.31 -13.68
N SER A 31 0.05 11.27 -14.43
CA SER A 31 0.29 10.21 -15.43
C SER A 31 0.58 8.84 -14.81
N LEU A 32 1.02 8.78 -13.55
CA LEU A 32 1.27 7.51 -12.85
C LEU A 32 0.00 6.66 -12.69
N SER A 33 -1.19 7.26 -12.74
CA SER A 33 -2.46 6.53 -12.69
C SER A 33 -2.65 5.59 -13.89
N ALA A 34 -2.05 5.90 -15.04
CA ALA A 34 -2.13 5.07 -16.24
C ALA A 34 -1.39 3.72 -16.11
N PHE A 35 -0.47 3.58 -15.15
CA PHE A 35 0.23 2.31 -14.89
C PHE A 35 -0.66 1.29 -14.15
N ASN A 36 -1.77 1.74 -13.55
CA ASN A 36 -2.71 0.86 -12.87
C ASN A 36 -3.74 0.29 -13.88
N GLY A 37 -3.41 -0.73 -14.66
CA GLY A 37 -4.22 -0.98 -15.86
C GLY A 37 -4.39 -2.39 -16.39
N GLU A 38 -3.73 -3.41 -15.86
CA GLU A 38 -3.76 -4.73 -16.50
C GLU A 38 -4.18 -5.83 -15.54
N SER A 39 -4.86 -6.84 -16.08
CA SER A 39 -5.10 -8.08 -15.36
C SER A 39 -3.76 -8.73 -15.02
N PHE A 40 -3.62 -9.14 -13.76
CA PHE A 40 -2.47 -9.92 -13.34
C PHE A 40 -2.52 -11.33 -13.93
N GLY A 41 -1.37 -11.94 -14.15
CA GLY A 41 -1.25 -13.37 -14.49
C GLY A 41 -0.38 -14.12 -13.48
N GLY A 42 -0.53 -15.44 -13.42
CA GLY A 42 0.36 -16.30 -12.63
C GLY A 42 0.38 -15.94 -11.14
N ILE A 43 1.58 -15.74 -10.59
CA ILE A 43 1.79 -15.47 -9.15
C ILE A 43 1.75 -13.97 -8.90
N VAL A 44 0.86 -13.55 -7.99
CA VAL A 44 0.65 -12.17 -7.58
C VAL A 44 1.01 -12.00 -6.12
N GLU A 45 2.02 -11.18 -5.87
CA GLU A 45 2.38 -10.72 -4.53
C GLU A 45 1.53 -9.51 -4.17
N CYS A 46 0.95 -9.47 -2.98
CA CYS A 46 0.14 -8.35 -2.52
C CYS A 46 0.42 -8.01 -1.06
N ASP A 47 0.58 -6.72 -0.80
CA ASP A 47 0.92 -6.13 0.49
C ASP A 47 0.13 -4.82 0.75
N ASP A 48 0.01 -4.41 2.01
CA ASP A 48 -0.60 -3.15 2.42
C ASP A 48 0.43 -2.16 2.99
N LYS A 49 0.55 -1.00 2.33
CA LYS A 49 1.40 0.10 2.79
C LYS A 49 0.55 1.18 3.45
N ARG A 50 0.97 1.61 4.64
CA ARG A 50 0.30 2.69 5.38
C ARG A 50 1.14 3.95 5.38
N VAL A 51 0.53 5.06 4.99
CA VAL A 51 1.18 6.37 4.93
C VAL A 51 0.38 7.39 5.74
N ASP A 52 1.07 8.22 6.51
CA ASP A 52 0.44 9.31 7.26
C ASP A 52 -0.20 10.34 6.34
N MET A 53 -1.47 10.64 6.57
CA MET A 53 -2.16 11.69 5.85
C MET A 53 -1.62 13.07 6.25
N SER A 54 -1.14 13.84 5.27
CA SER A 54 -0.57 15.16 5.57
C SER A 54 -1.59 16.31 5.52
N GLU A 55 -2.64 16.18 4.68
CA GLU A 55 -3.63 17.23 4.36
C GLU A 55 -3.00 18.60 4.03
N LYS A 56 -1.77 18.58 3.51
CA LYS A 56 -1.04 19.79 3.15
C LYS A 56 -1.81 20.55 2.07
N GLY A 57 -2.10 21.82 2.34
CA GLY A 57 -2.87 22.69 1.43
C GLY A 57 -4.38 22.64 1.62
N SER A 58 -4.91 21.82 2.55
CA SER A 58 -6.32 21.91 2.92
C SER A 58 -6.60 23.23 3.65
N ARG A 59 -7.68 23.91 3.25
CA ARG A 59 -8.21 25.11 3.94
C ARG A 59 -9.16 24.75 5.08
N LYS A 60 -9.58 23.49 5.18
CA LYS A 60 -10.50 22.97 6.19
C LYS A 60 -9.82 21.77 6.87
N LEU A 61 -9.18 22.01 8.01
CA LEU A 61 -8.56 20.95 8.81
C LEU A 61 -9.47 20.64 9.99
N THR A 62 -9.82 19.37 10.17
CA THR A 62 -10.56 18.88 11.35
C THR A 62 -9.66 18.73 12.58
N ARG A 63 -8.34 18.72 12.37
CA ARG A 63 -7.30 18.59 13.40
C ARG A 63 -6.44 19.85 13.49
N LYS A 64 -5.62 19.92 14.55
CA LYS A 64 -4.63 20.99 14.71
C LYS A 64 -3.60 21.01 13.56
N PRO A 65 -3.23 22.20 13.06
CA PRO A 65 -2.20 22.35 12.04
C PRO A 65 -0.80 22.05 12.61
N TYR A 66 0.13 21.62 11.75
CA TYR A 66 1.52 21.36 12.11
C TYR A 66 2.45 21.72 10.93
N LYS A 67 3.75 21.97 11.20
CA LYS A 67 4.70 22.43 10.18
C LYS A 67 5.41 21.29 9.45
N ARG A 68 5.88 20.26 10.15
CA ARG A 68 6.57 19.09 9.59
C ARG A 68 5.83 17.81 9.93
N ARG A 69 5.93 16.79 9.07
CA ARG A 69 5.30 15.47 9.29
C ARG A 69 5.62 14.88 10.67
N GLY A 70 6.86 15.06 11.15
CA GLY A 70 7.30 14.58 12.46
C GLY A 70 6.72 15.33 13.66
N ASP A 71 6.20 16.54 13.46
CA ASP A 71 5.55 17.33 14.53
C ASP A 71 4.15 16.79 14.86
N ARG A 72 3.65 15.84 14.06
CA ARG A 72 2.34 15.22 14.24
C ARG A 72 2.45 14.00 15.15
N THR A 73 1.76 14.04 16.28
CA THR A 73 1.54 12.87 17.13
C THR A 73 0.47 11.96 16.53
N THR A 74 0.91 10.96 15.76
CA THR A 74 0.01 9.91 15.24
C THR A 74 0.01 8.70 16.15
N LYS A 75 -1.16 8.06 16.31
CA LYS A 75 -1.24 6.76 16.96
C LYS A 75 -0.35 5.74 16.23
N LYS A 76 0.41 4.95 17.01
CA LYS A 76 1.13 3.78 16.48
C LYS A 76 0.10 2.74 16.01
N GLY A 77 0.44 1.98 14.97
CA GLY A 77 -0.48 0.99 14.38
C GLY A 77 -1.57 1.59 13.48
N VAL A 78 -2.72 0.91 13.39
CA VAL A 78 -3.86 1.30 12.57
C VAL A 78 -4.57 2.50 13.20
N SER A 79 -4.69 3.60 12.46
CA SER A 79 -5.46 4.77 12.88
C SER A 79 -6.12 5.45 11.69
N ASN A 80 -7.17 6.21 11.95
CA ASN A 80 -7.88 7.01 10.94
C ASN A 80 -7.06 8.20 10.41
N ASP A 81 -5.82 8.37 10.90
CA ASP A 81 -4.89 9.40 10.43
C ASP A 81 -3.98 8.90 9.29
N LYS A 82 -4.10 7.62 8.93
CA LYS A 82 -3.26 6.94 7.93
C LYS A 82 -4.10 6.54 6.74
N VAL A 83 -3.52 6.66 5.56
CA VAL A 83 -4.05 6.13 4.32
C VAL A 83 -3.44 4.76 4.11
N SER A 84 -4.30 3.76 3.93
CA SER A 84 -3.91 2.41 3.57
C SER A 84 -3.95 2.26 2.06
N ILE A 85 -2.82 1.86 1.50
CA ILE A 85 -2.56 1.70 0.08
C ILE A 85 -2.30 0.22 -0.16
N LEU A 86 -3.08 -0.39 -1.03
CA LEU A 86 -2.79 -1.74 -1.48
C LEU A 86 -1.81 -1.69 -2.64
N VAL A 87 -0.78 -2.53 -2.56
CA VAL A 87 0.24 -2.70 -3.57
C VAL A 87 0.23 -4.17 -3.98
N ALA A 88 0.12 -4.42 -5.27
CA ALA A 88 0.19 -5.77 -5.82
C ALA A 88 1.09 -5.79 -7.05
N THR A 89 1.83 -6.88 -7.23
CA THR A 89 2.67 -7.07 -8.41
C THR A 89 2.63 -8.53 -8.86
N ASP A 90 2.60 -8.73 -10.17
CA ASP A 90 2.81 -10.04 -10.81
C ASP A 90 4.32 -10.29 -10.98
N LYS A 91 4.74 -11.55 -11.10
CA LYS A 91 6.06 -11.99 -11.58
C LYS A 91 6.50 -11.31 -12.89
N LYS A 92 5.56 -10.92 -13.75
CA LYS A 92 5.83 -10.08 -14.95
C LYS A 92 6.10 -8.60 -14.63
N SER A 93 6.24 -8.26 -13.35
CA SER A 93 6.56 -6.93 -12.82
C SER A 93 5.57 -5.84 -13.26
N LYS A 94 4.27 -6.18 -13.23
CA LYS A 94 3.18 -5.22 -13.44
C LYS A 94 2.66 -4.74 -12.08
N PRO A 95 3.12 -3.61 -11.55
CA PRO A 95 2.68 -3.12 -10.25
C PRO A 95 1.32 -2.42 -10.38
N THR A 96 0.45 -2.67 -9.42
CA THR A 96 -0.74 -1.86 -9.17
C THR A 96 -0.64 -1.28 -7.78
N MET A 97 -0.86 0.03 -7.66
CA MET A 97 -0.88 0.72 -6.39
C MET A 97 -2.13 1.58 -6.29
N GLN A 98 -3.02 1.25 -5.34
CA GLN A 98 -4.28 1.97 -5.16
C GLN A 98 -4.58 2.27 -3.70
N VAL A 99 -5.15 3.44 -3.47
CA VAL A 99 -5.66 3.81 -2.15
C VAL A 99 -6.90 2.97 -1.86
N ALA A 100 -6.82 2.13 -0.82
CA ALA A 100 -7.93 1.28 -0.41
C ALA A 100 -8.91 2.04 0.48
N LYS A 101 -8.40 2.64 1.56
CA LYS A 101 -9.20 3.37 2.54
C LYS A 101 -8.33 4.24 3.43
N VAL A 102 -8.94 5.24 4.05
CA VAL A 102 -8.37 5.90 5.23
C VAL A 102 -8.65 5.03 6.45
N GLY A 103 -7.61 4.71 7.22
CA GLY A 103 -7.70 3.81 8.36
C GLY A 103 -7.56 2.34 7.99
N ARG A 104 -8.25 1.48 8.74
CA ARG A 104 -8.18 0.02 8.59
C ARG A 104 -8.77 -0.42 7.25
N ILE A 105 -8.06 -1.29 6.53
CA ILE A 105 -8.61 -1.93 5.32
C ILE A 105 -9.76 -2.87 5.69
N ASP A 106 -10.71 -3.00 4.77
CA ASP A 106 -11.81 -3.96 4.84
C ASP A 106 -11.88 -4.79 3.54
N VAL A 107 -12.56 -5.95 3.57
CA VAL A 107 -12.70 -6.85 2.40
C VAL A 107 -13.27 -6.10 1.18
N LYS A 108 -14.25 -5.21 1.39
CA LYS A 108 -14.85 -4.38 0.33
C LYS A 108 -13.86 -3.39 -0.31
N SER A 109 -12.87 -2.88 0.44
CA SER A 109 -11.82 -2.00 -0.06
C SER A 109 -10.78 -2.76 -0.87
N ILE A 110 -10.48 -3.99 -0.48
CA ILE A 110 -9.58 -4.90 -1.21
C ILE A 110 -10.23 -5.24 -2.56
N GLU A 111 -11.51 -5.58 -2.54
CA GLU A 111 -12.30 -5.89 -3.73
C GLU A 111 -12.30 -4.73 -4.75
N ARG A 112 -12.56 -3.50 -4.28
CA ARG A 112 -12.60 -2.30 -5.14
C ARG A 112 -11.24 -1.91 -5.73
N THR A 113 -10.14 -2.32 -5.11
CA THR A 113 -8.78 -1.92 -5.53
C THR A 113 -8.12 -2.98 -6.39
N ILE A 114 -7.68 -4.08 -5.78
CA ILE A 114 -6.96 -5.16 -6.49
C ILE A 114 -7.92 -6.15 -7.13
N GLY A 115 -9.14 -6.28 -6.60
CA GLY A 115 -10.09 -7.30 -7.05
C GLY A 115 -10.48 -7.23 -8.52
N LYS A 116 -10.52 -6.02 -9.10
CA LYS A 116 -10.78 -5.81 -10.53
C LYS A 116 -9.70 -6.36 -11.47
N TYR A 117 -8.47 -6.54 -11.00
CA TYR A 117 -7.34 -7.02 -11.83
C TYR A 117 -7.06 -8.52 -11.62
N MET A 118 -7.73 -9.15 -10.65
CA MET A 118 -7.45 -10.54 -10.27
C MET A 118 -8.38 -11.52 -10.99
N GLY A 119 -7.79 -12.43 -11.76
CA GLY A 119 -8.48 -13.58 -12.34
C GLY A 119 -8.51 -14.79 -11.39
N LYS A 120 -9.35 -15.78 -11.73
CA LYS A 120 -9.50 -17.05 -10.98
C LYS A 120 -8.26 -17.96 -11.01
N GLN A 121 -7.40 -17.79 -12.02
CA GLN A 121 -6.20 -18.61 -12.20
C GLN A 121 -4.95 -18.04 -11.53
N ASN A 122 -5.08 -16.90 -10.83
CA ASN A 122 -3.93 -16.24 -10.24
C ASN A 122 -3.66 -16.81 -8.85
N VAL A 123 -2.44 -17.32 -8.65
CA VAL A 123 -1.93 -17.76 -7.34
C VAL A 123 -1.44 -16.53 -6.59
N ARG A 124 -1.72 -16.45 -5.29
CA ARG A 124 -1.40 -15.26 -4.49
C ARG A 124 -0.35 -15.54 -3.42
N CYS A 125 0.53 -14.57 -3.22
CA CYS A 125 1.38 -14.48 -2.05
C CYS A 125 0.94 -13.25 -1.25
N LEU A 126 0.35 -13.50 -0.08
CA LEU A 126 -0.19 -12.46 0.79
C LEU A 126 0.58 -12.41 2.10
N ASP A 127 0.69 -11.22 2.69
CA ASP A 127 0.98 -11.16 4.13
C ASP A 127 -0.17 -11.78 4.91
N SER A 128 0.09 -12.22 6.14
CA SER A 128 -0.89 -12.83 7.05
C SER A 128 -1.95 -11.83 7.56
N HIS A 129 -2.20 -10.74 6.82
CA HIS A 129 -3.21 -9.76 7.16
C HIS A 129 -4.62 -10.38 7.07
N PRO A 130 -5.42 -10.39 8.15
CA PRO A 130 -6.65 -11.18 8.22
C PRO A 130 -7.64 -10.90 7.08
N PHE A 131 -7.85 -9.63 6.73
CA PHE A 131 -8.78 -9.27 5.64
C PHE A 131 -8.30 -9.68 4.24
N LEU A 132 -7.00 -9.81 4.00
CA LEU A 132 -6.49 -10.31 2.73
C LEU A 132 -6.73 -11.83 2.62
N VAL A 133 -6.55 -12.56 3.73
CA VAL A 133 -6.84 -13.99 3.82
C VAL A 133 -8.33 -14.27 3.63
N VAL A 134 -9.20 -13.58 4.39
CA VAL A 134 -10.66 -13.70 4.24
C VAL A 134 -11.09 -13.39 2.80
N TRP A 135 -10.60 -12.31 2.22
CA TRP A 135 -10.92 -11.95 0.83
C TRP A 135 -10.43 -13.00 -0.20
N ALA A 136 -9.32 -13.67 0.06
CA ALA A 136 -8.83 -14.75 -0.80
C ALA A 136 -9.68 -16.02 -0.69
N LEU A 137 -10.11 -16.37 0.54
CA LEU A 137 -11.02 -17.48 0.81
C LEU A 137 -12.40 -17.25 0.16
N ASP A 138 -12.96 -16.05 0.32
CA ASP A 138 -14.26 -15.67 -0.26
C ASP A 138 -14.28 -15.84 -1.79
N ARG A 139 -13.15 -15.58 -2.44
CA ARG A 139 -12.99 -15.72 -3.90
C ARG A 139 -12.56 -17.11 -4.35
N GLN A 140 -12.36 -18.06 -3.43
CA GLN A 140 -11.85 -19.41 -3.69
C GLN A 140 -10.53 -19.39 -4.49
N LEU A 141 -9.64 -18.47 -4.11
CA LEU A 141 -8.38 -18.27 -4.79
C LEU A 141 -7.25 -18.99 -4.07
N GLU A 142 -6.40 -19.65 -4.84
CA GLU A 142 -5.18 -20.24 -4.30
C GLU A 142 -4.31 -19.12 -3.71
N HIS A 143 -4.00 -19.24 -2.43
CA HIS A 143 -3.23 -18.24 -1.71
C HIS A 143 -2.26 -18.92 -0.76
N HIS A 144 -1.04 -18.39 -0.75
CA HIS A 144 0.05 -18.76 0.12
C HIS A 144 0.38 -17.54 0.98
N TYR A 145 0.54 -17.75 2.28
CA TYR A 145 0.98 -16.71 3.20
C TYR A 145 2.35 -17.06 3.75
N PHE A 146 3.16 -16.04 3.96
CA PHE A 146 4.45 -16.22 4.62
C PHE A 146 4.22 -16.53 6.10
N CYS A 147 4.30 -17.80 6.46
CA CYS A 147 4.44 -18.19 7.86
C CYS A 147 5.88 -17.94 8.29
N GLY A 148 6.08 -17.00 9.23
CA GLY A 148 7.38 -16.84 9.87
C GLY A 148 7.80 -18.16 10.51
N ILE A 149 9.05 -18.56 10.33
CA ILE A 149 9.58 -19.77 10.95
C ILE A 149 9.71 -19.52 12.46
N GLN A 150 9.29 -20.48 13.28
CA GLN A 150 9.57 -20.51 14.71
C GLN A 150 10.62 -21.58 14.97
N THR A 151 11.61 -21.21 15.78
CA THR A 151 12.48 -22.18 16.44
C THR A 151 11.70 -22.78 17.61
N THR A 152 11.51 -24.10 17.59
CA THR A 152 10.99 -24.81 18.75
C THR A 152 12.00 -24.74 19.90
N PRO A 153 11.57 -24.97 21.16
CA PRO A 153 12.49 -25.13 22.28
C PRO A 153 13.56 -26.21 22.04
N GLN A 154 13.30 -27.18 21.16
CA GLN A 154 14.25 -28.21 20.74
C GLN A 154 15.14 -27.81 19.55
N GLY A 155 15.13 -26.55 19.11
CA GLY A 155 15.98 -26.04 18.02
C GLY A 155 15.52 -26.43 16.61
N GLN A 156 14.33 -27.03 16.44
CA GLN A 156 13.78 -27.32 15.12
C GLN A 156 13.11 -26.08 14.53
N LEU A 157 13.39 -25.82 13.25
CA LEU A 157 12.74 -24.79 12.45
C LEU A 157 11.41 -25.34 11.94
N LEU A 158 10.29 -24.90 12.53
CA LEU A 158 8.96 -25.25 12.06
C LEU A 158 8.23 -23.99 11.55
N PRO A 159 7.44 -24.08 10.47
CA PRO A 159 6.57 -22.98 10.08
C PRO A 159 5.61 -22.69 11.24
N ARG A 160 5.39 -21.41 11.55
CA ARG A 160 4.34 -21.02 12.50
C ARG A 160 3.04 -21.69 12.09
N PRO A 161 2.29 -22.29 13.03
CA PRO A 161 0.94 -22.71 12.70
C PRO A 161 0.18 -21.48 12.21
N ALA A 162 -0.47 -21.61 11.05
CA ALA A 162 -1.37 -20.59 10.55
C ALA A 162 -2.30 -20.21 11.70
N CYS A 163 -2.38 -18.92 12.06
CA CYS A 163 -3.32 -18.46 13.05
C CYS A 163 -4.72 -18.87 12.58
N LYS A 164 -5.25 -19.98 13.12
CA LYS A 164 -6.66 -20.31 13.00
C LYS A 164 -7.39 -19.21 13.72
N PHE A 165 -7.92 -18.25 12.96
CA PHE A 165 -8.89 -17.32 13.47
C PHE A 165 -10.17 -18.14 13.67
N ASN A 166 -10.47 -18.47 14.93
CA ASN A 166 -11.75 -19.04 15.29
C ASN A 166 -12.86 -18.05 14.88
N GLU A 167 -13.94 -18.61 14.34
CA GLU A 167 -15.19 -17.93 13.98
C GLU A 167 -15.79 -17.14 15.15
#